data_AF-A0A8U0A2I6-F1
#
_entry.id   AF-A0A8U0A2I6-F1
#
_cell.length_a   1.000
_cell.length_b   1.000
_cell.length_c   1.000
_cell.angle_alpha   90.00
_cell.angle_beta   90.00
_cell.angle_gamma   90.00
#
_symmetry.space_group_name_H-M   'P 1'
#
loop_
_entity.id
_entity.type
_entity.pdbx_description
1 polymer ?
#
loop_
_entity_poly.entity_id
_entity_poly.type
_entity_poly.pdbx_seq_one_letter_code
_entity_poly.pdbx_strand_id
1 'polypeptide(L)'
;MSPRSKASDEVFCRSCGEPIERTTEICHHCGVRNAAWMPSETREIRAHDPEQHDTIISGNWWCVIVVGMALQAYTGMYDANVLFGETAVFAGWVLPPIGLFVDAMYVRANSRWDPSIGWTVGGCLPFVALIVGMFYFYRRRRALRTLTRPISQDQ
;
A
#
# COMPACT_ATOMS: atom_id res chain seq x y z
N MET A 1 1.24 32.94 24.96
CA MET A 1 2.26 32.62 23.95
C MET A 1 1.87 31.31 23.29
N SER A 2 1.39 31.37 22.04
CA SER A 2 0.99 30.17 21.28
C SER A 2 2.22 29.60 20.57
N PRO A 3 2.55 28.30 20.71
CA PRO A 3 3.66 27.70 20.00
C PRO A 3 3.31 27.61 18.51
N ARG A 4 4.00 28.38 17.67
CA ARG A 4 3.90 28.33 16.22
C ARG A 4 4.40 26.95 15.76
N SER A 5 3.53 26.13 15.18
CA SER A 5 3.91 24.88 14.55
C SER A 5 4.85 25.20 13.38
N LYS A 6 6.11 24.76 13.46
CA LYS A 6 7.04 24.79 12.31
C LYS A 6 6.37 24.10 11.13
N ALA A 7 6.01 24.85 10.10
CA ALA A 7 5.76 24.23 8.81
C ALA A 7 7.09 23.59 8.36
N SER A 8 7.06 22.37 7.82
CA SER A 8 8.25 21.61 7.41
C SER A 8 9.13 22.32 6.37
N ASP A 9 8.66 23.45 5.83
CA ASP A 9 9.18 24.12 4.65
C ASP A 9 9.72 25.53 4.95
N GLU A 10 9.95 25.86 6.22
CA GLU A 10 10.59 27.13 6.63
C GLU A 10 12.13 27.02 6.59
N VAL A 11 12.79 28.03 6.05
CA VAL A 11 14.26 28.21 6.06
C VAL A 11 14.59 29.61 6.56
N PHE A 12 15.71 29.74 7.28
CA PHE A 12 16.15 31.05 7.78
C PHE A 12 16.97 31.80 6.73
N CYS A 13 16.70 33.09 6.57
CA CYS A 13 17.51 33.95 5.71
C CYS A 13 18.94 34.07 6.26
N ARG A 14 19.95 33.81 5.42
CA ARG A 14 21.37 33.92 5.82
C ARG A 14 21.85 35.34 6.07
N SER A 15 21.11 36.34 5.58
CA SER A 15 21.50 37.75 5.71
C SER A 15 20.86 38.42 6.94
N CYS A 16 19.54 38.30 7.11
CA CYS A 16 18.83 38.96 8.22
C CYS A 16 18.38 38.02 9.35
N GLY A 17 18.45 36.69 9.16
CA GLY A 17 18.02 35.71 10.16
C GLY A 17 16.51 35.48 10.25
N GLU A 18 15.70 36.17 9.44
CA GLU A 18 14.23 36.01 9.46
C GLU A 18 13.81 34.65 8.87
N PRO A 19 12.84 33.93 9.47
CA PRO A 19 12.22 32.76 8.84
C PRO A 19 11.48 33.15 7.56
N ILE A 20 11.75 32.43 6.48
CA ILE A 20 11.12 32.58 5.17
C ILE A 20 10.69 31.22 4.64
N GLU A 21 9.70 31.19 3.75
CA GLU A 21 9.29 29.95 3.07
C GLU A 21 10.32 29.56 2.00
N ARG A 22 10.53 28.25 1.78
CA ARG A 22 11.44 27.74 0.72
C ARG A 22 11.01 28.12 -0.70
N THR A 23 9.74 28.43 -0.89
CA THR A 23 9.14 28.85 -2.18
C THR A 23 9.42 30.32 -2.48
N THR A 24 9.81 31.13 -1.48
CA THR A 24 10.09 32.55 -1.67
C THR A 24 11.47 32.76 -2.28
N GLU A 25 11.54 33.35 -3.47
CA GLU A 25 12.79 33.64 -4.19
C GLU A 25 13.61 34.76 -3.53
N ILE A 26 12.92 35.76 -2.95
CA ILE A 26 13.53 36.97 -2.40
C ILE A 26 12.99 37.20 -0.99
N CYS A 27 13.90 37.41 -0.02
CA CYS A 27 13.49 37.71 1.35
C CYS A 27 12.80 39.09 1.44
N HIS A 28 11.56 39.13 1.94
CA HIS A 28 10.80 40.38 2.09
C HIS A 28 11.42 41.38 3.09
N HIS A 29 12.30 40.92 3.98
CA HIS A 29 12.91 41.77 5.00
C HIS A 29 14.21 42.45 4.53
N CYS A 30 15.05 41.75 3.76
CA CYS A 30 16.37 42.28 3.37
C CYS A 30 16.61 42.33 1.85
N GLY A 31 15.69 41.81 1.03
CA GLY A 31 15.77 41.86 -0.42
C GLY A 31 16.82 40.94 -1.04
N VAL A 32 17.55 40.15 -0.26
CA VAL A 32 18.51 39.17 -0.81
C VAL A 32 17.80 37.91 -1.32
N ARG A 33 18.38 37.29 -2.34
CA ARG A 33 17.89 36.02 -2.90
C ARG A 33 18.05 34.89 -1.89
N ASN A 34 17.02 34.06 -1.78
CA ASN A 34 17.04 32.85 -0.98
C ASN A 34 17.89 31.78 -1.68
N ALA A 35 19.03 31.42 -1.10
CA ALA A 35 19.90 30.37 -1.64
C ALA A 35 19.28 28.97 -1.63
N ALA A 36 18.23 28.75 -0.83
CA ALA A 36 17.48 27.50 -0.75
C ALA A 36 16.18 27.54 -1.55
N TRP A 37 16.01 28.55 -2.42
CA TRP A 37 14.83 28.66 -3.27
C TRP A 37 14.73 27.44 -4.19
N MET A 38 13.58 26.79 -4.15
CA MET A 38 13.17 25.80 -5.14
C MET A 38 11.86 26.27 -5.77
N PRO A 39 11.78 26.43 -7.11
CA PRO A 39 10.54 26.78 -7.77
C PRO A 39 9.48 25.71 -7.46
N SER A 40 8.29 26.16 -7.05
CA SER A 40 7.17 25.27 -6.73
C SER A 40 6.68 24.46 -7.93
N GLU A 41 7.09 24.81 -9.16
CA GLU A 41 6.81 24.05 -10.39
C GLU A 41 7.57 22.71 -10.46
N THR A 42 8.66 22.53 -9.71
CA THR A 42 9.28 21.20 -9.53
C THR A 42 8.64 20.42 -8.37
N ARG A 43 7.50 20.89 -7.85
CA ARG A 43 6.50 20.03 -7.23
C ARG A 43 5.58 19.50 -8.32
N GLU A 44 6.17 18.95 -9.39
CA GLU A 44 5.58 17.79 -10.01
C GLU A 44 5.38 16.84 -8.84
N ILE A 45 4.13 16.71 -8.39
CA ILE A 45 3.70 15.53 -7.67
C ILE A 45 4.19 14.43 -8.60
N ARG A 46 5.37 13.85 -8.34
CA ARG A 46 5.73 12.57 -8.92
C ARG A 46 4.54 11.73 -8.52
N ALA A 47 3.62 11.57 -9.47
CA ALA A 47 2.59 10.56 -9.39
C ALA A 47 3.40 9.34 -9.02
N HIS A 48 3.20 8.88 -7.79
CA HIS A 48 4.04 7.87 -7.17
C HIS A 48 4.08 6.72 -8.17
N ASP A 49 5.20 6.60 -8.89
CA ASP A 49 5.30 5.70 -10.04
C ASP A 49 5.28 4.29 -9.45
N PRO A 50 4.14 3.59 -9.53
CA PRO A 50 3.99 2.30 -8.87
C PRO A 50 4.87 1.25 -9.55
N GLU A 51 5.39 1.51 -10.76
CA GLU A 51 6.35 0.62 -11.43
C GLU A 51 7.76 0.74 -10.84
N GLN A 52 8.10 1.83 -10.13
CA GLN A 52 9.43 2.02 -9.55
C GLN A 52 9.53 1.54 -8.09
N HIS A 53 8.75 0.53 -7.71
CA HIS A 53 9.04 -0.27 -6.53
C HIS A 53 9.26 -1.71 -6.97
N ASP A 54 10.53 -2.08 -7.12
CA ASP A 54 10.96 -3.49 -7.04
C ASP A 54 10.72 -3.96 -5.60
N THR A 55 9.45 -4.16 -5.24
CA THR A 55 9.14 -4.89 -4.02
C THR A 55 9.55 -6.34 -4.28
N ILE A 56 10.44 -6.87 -3.44
CA ILE A 56 10.83 -8.30 -3.38
C ILE A 56 9.59 -9.23 -3.37
N ILE A 57 8.43 -8.67 -3.00
CA ILE A 57 7.11 -9.27 -2.96
C ILE A 57 6.48 -9.27 -4.37
N SER A 58 6.56 -10.40 -5.09
CA SER A 58 6.00 -10.56 -6.44
C SER A 58 4.47 -10.43 -6.48
N GLY A 59 3.89 -9.96 -7.58
CA GLY A 59 2.42 -9.78 -7.73
C GLY A 59 1.57 -11.06 -7.65
N ASN A 60 2.19 -12.22 -7.42
CA ASN A 60 1.58 -13.56 -7.41
C ASN A 60 1.23 -14.08 -6.01
N TRP A 61 1.35 -13.28 -4.94
CA TRP A 61 0.99 -13.70 -3.58
C TRP A 61 -0.47 -14.12 -3.41
N TRP A 62 -1.37 -13.65 -4.28
CA TRP A 62 -2.74 -14.15 -4.35
C TRP A 62 -2.82 -15.67 -4.55
N CYS A 63 -1.83 -16.30 -5.19
CA CYS A 63 -1.77 -17.75 -5.35
C CYS A 63 -1.69 -18.48 -3.99
N VAL A 64 -0.98 -17.92 -3.00
CA VAL A 64 -0.87 -18.51 -1.65
C VAL A 64 -2.23 -18.53 -0.97
N ILE A 65 -3.02 -17.48 -1.15
CA ILE A 65 -4.38 -17.40 -0.60
C ILE A 65 -5.28 -18.46 -1.28
N VAL A 66 -5.21 -18.59 -2.60
CA VAL A 66 -5.99 -19.60 -3.35
C VAL A 66 -5.61 -21.02 -2.94
N VAL A 67 -4.31 -21.33 -2.82
CA VAL A 67 -3.83 -22.64 -2.36
C VAL A 67 -4.30 -22.93 -0.94
N GLY A 68 -4.18 -21.96 -0.03
CA GLY A 68 -4.66 -22.11 1.35
C GLY A 68 -6.17 -22.36 1.44
N MET A 69 -6.97 -21.62 0.67
CA MET A 69 -8.42 -21.84 0.59
C MET A 69 -8.78 -23.20 0.01
N ALA A 70 -8.11 -23.63 -1.06
CA ALA A 70 -8.33 -24.95 -1.66
C ALA A 70 -7.99 -26.07 -0.67
N LEU A 71 -6.92 -25.91 0.12
CA LEU A 71 -6.50 -26.87 1.13
C LEU A 71 -7.49 -26.96 2.30
N GLN A 72 -8.06 -25.83 2.73
CA GLN A 72 -9.16 -25.84 3.72
C GLN A 72 -10.40 -26.53 3.18
N ALA A 73 -10.82 -26.23 1.94
CA ALA A 73 -11.99 -26.86 1.33
C ALA A 73 -11.79 -28.38 1.19
N TYR A 74 -10.59 -28.80 0.76
CA TYR A 74 -10.23 -30.20 0.64
C TYR A 74 -10.30 -30.92 2.00
N THR A 75 -9.66 -30.38 3.04
CA THR A 75 -9.66 -31.00 4.37
C THR A 75 -11.03 -30.98 5.05
N GLY A 76 -11.91 -30.04 4.71
CA GLY A 76 -13.30 -30.04 5.18
C GLY A 76 -14.23 -31.02 4.46
N MET A 77 -13.88 -31.47 3.24
CA MET A 77 -14.69 -32.40 2.43
C MET A 77 -14.30 -33.87 2.61
N TYR A 78 -13.07 -34.16 3.02
CA TYR A 78 -12.56 -35.53 3.16
C TYR A 78 -12.18 -35.82 4.62
N ASP A 79 -12.57 -36.98 5.15
CA ASP A 79 -12.06 -37.47 6.43
C ASP A 79 -10.52 -37.54 6.35
N ALA A 80 -9.84 -36.80 7.24
CA ALA A 80 -8.41 -36.48 7.17
C ALA A 80 -7.44 -37.67 7.40
N ASN A 81 -7.84 -38.90 7.06
CA ASN A 81 -7.19 -40.13 7.49
C ASN A 81 -6.15 -40.74 6.52
N VAL A 82 -5.55 -39.98 5.60
CA VAL A 82 -4.53 -40.54 4.71
C VAL A 82 -3.29 -39.66 4.63
N LEU A 83 -2.34 -39.92 5.53
CA LEU A 83 -0.92 -39.51 5.53
C LEU A 83 -0.56 -38.01 5.54
N PHE A 84 -1.41 -37.11 5.05
CA PHE A 84 -1.11 -35.68 4.88
C PHE A 84 -2.18 -34.76 5.51
N GLY A 85 -3.18 -35.33 6.18
CA GLY A 85 -4.34 -34.60 6.69
C GLY A 85 -3.98 -33.50 7.69
N GLU A 86 -3.14 -33.79 8.69
CA GLU A 86 -2.82 -32.83 9.75
C GLU A 86 -2.00 -31.64 9.24
N THR A 87 -0.94 -31.90 8.47
CA THR A 87 -0.12 -30.82 7.89
C THR A 87 -0.91 -29.99 6.89
N ALA A 88 -1.80 -30.61 6.11
CA ALA A 88 -2.72 -29.92 5.22
C ALA A 88 -3.71 -29.03 5.98
N VAL A 89 -4.27 -29.49 7.10
CA VAL A 89 -5.16 -28.68 7.95
C VAL A 89 -4.41 -27.47 8.49
N PHE A 90 -3.21 -27.66 9.04
CA PHE A 90 -2.39 -26.56 9.54
C PHE A 90 -2.00 -25.56 8.45
N ALA A 91 -1.53 -26.04 7.30
CA ALA A 91 -1.20 -25.18 6.18
C ALA A 91 -2.44 -24.44 5.65
N GLY A 92 -3.60 -25.11 5.61
CA GLY A 92 -4.87 -24.51 5.27
C GLY A 92 -5.24 -23.38 6.22
N TRP A 93 -4.94 -23.52 7.52
CA TRP A 93 -5.17 -22.46 8.51
C TRP A 93 -4.19 -21.29 8.41
N VAL A 94 -2.91 -21.57 8.17
CA VAL A 94 -1.83 -20.56 8.27
C VAL A 94 -1.60 -19.82 6.96
N LEU A 95 -1.72 -20.47 5.80
CA LEU A 95 -1.43 -19.86 4.50
C LEU A 95 -2.40 -18.71 4.14
N PRO A 96 -3.73 -18.81 4.36
CA PRO A 96 -4.65 -17.71 4.04
C PRO A 96 -4.39 -16.40 4.79
N PRO A 97 -4.22 -16.36 6.13
CA PRO A 97 -3.96 -15.09 6.81
C PRO A 97 -2.61 -14.50 6.40
N ILE A 98 -1.56 -15.31 6.23
CA ILE A 98 -0.25 -14.84 5.75
C ILE A 98 -0.38 -14.29 4.33
N GLY A 99 -1.00 -15.04 3.42
CA GLY A 99 -1.21 -14.61 2.04
C GLY A 99 -2.04 -13.33 1.94
N LEU A 100 -3.11 -13.21 2.73
CA LEU A 100 -3.93 -12.00 2.79
C LEU A 100 -3.15 -10.81 3.33
N PHE A 101 -2.33 -11.01 4.36
CA PHE A 101 -1.50 -9.95 4.91
C PHE A 101 -0.47 -9.43 3.89
N VAL A 102 0.27 -10.34 3.25
CA VAL A 102 1.31 -9.97 2.29
C VAL A 102 0.70 -9.38 1.01
N ASP A 103 -0.39 -9.96 0.48
CA ASP A 103 -1.08 -9.38 -0.68
C ASP A 103 -1.74 -8.03 -0.33
N ALA A 104 -2.22 -7.82 0.90
CA ALA A 104 -2.74 -6.53 1.33
C ALA A 104 -1.64 -5.45 1.34
N MET A 105 -0.41 -5.80 1.78
CA MET A 105 0.75 -4.90 1.68
C MET A 105 1.08 -4.58 0.23
N TYR A 106 1.06 -5.58 -0.65
CA TYR A 106 1.28 -5.39 -2.09
C TYR A 106 0.20 -4.49 -2.72
N VAL A 107 -1.07 -4.76 -2.45
CA VAL A 107 -2.20 -3.98 -2.99
C VAL A 107 -2.19 -2.54 -2.47
N ARG A 108 -1.77 -2.32 -1.22
CA ARG A 108 -1.63 -0.98 -0.65
C ARG A 108 -0.50 -0.19 -1.32
N ALA A 109 0.60 -0.86 -1.68
CA ALA A 109 1.72 -0.24 -2.38
C ALA A 109 1.38 0.08 -3.85
N ASN A 110 0.60 -0.78 -4.50
CA ASN A 110 0.37 -0.70 -5.94
C ASN A 110 -0.98 -0.08 -6.33
N SER A 111 -1.91 0.14 -5.41
CA SER A 111 -3.26 0.62 -5.73
C SER A 111 -3.76 1.70 -4.77
N ARG A 112 -4.79 2.43 -5.17
CA ARG A 112 -5.46 3.45 -4.32
C ARG A 112 -6.34 2.84 -3.22
N TRP A 113 -6.51 1.53 -3.20
CA TRP A 113 -7.30 0.86 -2.17
C TRP A 113 -6.42 0.58 -0.95
N ASP A 114 -6.82 1.08 0.22
CA ASP A 114 -6.19 0.75 1.51
C ASP A 114 -6.96 -0.40 2.20
N PRO A 115 -6.51 -1.67 2.06
CA PRO A 115 -7.12 -2.78 2.76
C PRO A 115 -6.88 -2.67 4.27
N SER A 116 -7.97 -2.52 5.03
CA SER A 116 -7.93 -2.55 6.49
C SER A 116 -7.41 -3.89 7.03
N ILE A 117 -6.77 -3.88 8.21
CA ILE A 117 -6.28 -5.10 8.87
C ILE A 117 -7.38 -6.15 9.14
N GLY A 118 -8.65 -5.73 9.15
CA GLY A 118 -9.81 -6.62 9.27
C GLY A 118 -9.88 -7.72 8.20
N TRP A 119 -9.32 -7.51 7.00
CA TRP A 119 -9.25 -8.56 5.97
C TRP A 119 -8.36 -9.74 6.40
N THR A 120 -7.24 -9.43 7.06
CA THR A 120 -6.33 -10.46 7.61
C THR A 120 -6.96 -11.19 8.79
N VAL A 121 -7.62 -10.46 9.71
CA VAL A 121 -8.31 -11.05 10.87
C VAL A 121 -9.43 -11.99 10.42
N GLY A 122 -10.18 -11.61 9.39
CA GLY A 122 -11.20 -12.47 8.78
C GLY A 122 -10.64 -13.75 8.15
N GLY A 123 -9.36 -13.74 7.73
CA GLY A 123 -8.64 -14.90 7.22
C GLY A 123 -8.22 -15.91 8.29
N CYS A 124 -8.26 -15.56 9.58
CA CYS A 124 -7.86 -16.46 10.68
C CYS A 124 -8.94 -17.50 11.02
N LEU A 125 -10.19 -17.30 10.58
CA LEU A 125 -11.30 -18.21 10.83
C LEU A 125 -11.58 -18.98 9.53
N PRO A 126 -11.44 -20.32 9.47
CA PRO A 126 -11.40 -21.06 8.20
C PRO A 126 -12.66 -20.86 7.34
N PHE A 127 -13.86 -21.05 7.90
CA PHE A 127 -15.10 -20.87 7.14
C PHE A 127 -15.33 -19.41 6.72
N VAL A 128 -14.90 -18.46 7.55
CA VAL A 128 -14.99 -17.03 7.25
C VAL A 128 -13.96 -16.65 6.19
N ALA A 129 -12.79 -17.29 6.18
CA ALA A 129 -11.68 -17.03 5.26
C ALA A 129 -12.08 -17.29 3.80
N LEU A 130 -12.95 -18.27 3.53
CA LEU A 130 -13.48 -18.51 2.18
C LEU A 130 -14.31 -17.32 1.69
N ILE A 131 -15.23 -16.82 2.53
CA ILE A 131 -16.09 -15.68 2.19
C ILE A 131 -15.25 -14.40 2.07
N VAL A 132 -14.41 -14.14 3.09
CA VAL A 132 -13.51 -12.98 3.13
C VAL A 132 -12.56 -12.99 1.95
N GLY A 133 -11.97 -14.14 1.63
CA GLY A 133 -11.07 -14.32 0.49
C GLY A 133 -11.75 -14.06 -0.86
N MET A 134 -12.98 -14.55 -1.05
CA MET A 134 -13.77 -14.26 -2.25
C MET A 134 -14.06 -12.76 -2.41
N PHE A 135 -14.54 -12.11 -1.35
CA PHE A 135 -14.81 -10.67 -1.34
C PHE A 135 -13.53 -9.85 -1.54
N TYR A 136 -12.44 -10.26 -0.89
CA TYR A 136 -11.13 -9.65 -1.02
C TYR A 136 -10.65 -9.70 -2.48
N PHE A 137 -10.76 -10.85 -3.15
CA PHE A 137 -10.37 -10.99 -4.56
C PHE A 137 -11.22 -10.18 -5.52
N TYR A 138 -12.54 -10.15 -5.30
CA TYR A 138 -13.42 -9.28 -6.07
C TYR A 138 -12.97 -7.82 -5.97
N ARG A 139 -12.68 -7.36 -4.75
CA ARG A 139 -12.27 -5.98 -4.49
C ARG A 139 -10.86 -5.67 -5.00
N ARG A 140 -9.91 -6.59 -4.85
CA ARG A 140 -8.55 -6.55 -5.43
C ARG A 140 -8.60 -6.40 -6.95
N ARG A 141 -9.40 -7.23 -7.62
CA ARG A 141 -9.55 -7.19 -9.08
C ARG A 141 -10.13 -5.85 -9.55
N ARG A 142 -11.07 -5.29 -8.80
CA ARG A 142 -11.63 -3.95 -9.08
C ARG A 142 -10.58 -2.86 -8.89
N ALA A 143 -9.79 -2.91 -7.82
CA ALA A 143 -8.75 -1.91 -7.54
C ALA A 143 -7.66 -1.90 -8.62
N LEU A 144 -7.11 -3.08 -8.96
CA LEU A 144 -5.99 -3.18 -9.91
C LEU A 144 -6.39 -2.87 -11.36
N ARG A 145 -7.62 -3.18 -11.79
CA ARG A 145 -8.13 -2.81 -13.13
C ARG A 145 -8.11 -1.30 -13.41
N THR A 146 -8.14 -0.48 -12.36
CA THR A 146 -8.15 0.98 -12.50
C THR A 146 -6.78 1.53 -12.95
N LEU A 147 -5.70 0.76 -12.77
CA LEU A 147 -4.34 1.16 -13.14
C LEU A 147 -3.99 0.80 -14.59
N THR A 148 -4.64 -0.23 -15.14
CA THR A 148 -4.40 -0.71 -16.51
C THR A 148 -5.17 0.08 -17.58
N ARG A 149 -5.84 1.19 -17.23
CA ARG A 149 -6.41 2.08 -18.26
C ARG A 149 -5.32 3.08 -18.68
N PRO A 150 -4.68 2.90 -19.84
CA PRO A 150 -3.74 3.89 -20.34
C PRO A 150 -4.46 5.22 -20.54
N ILE A 151 -3.80 6.31 -20.15
CA ILE A 151 -4.21 7.71 -20.37
C ILE A 151 -3.96 8.06 -21.86
N SER A 152 -4.48 7.25 -22.78
CA SER A 152 -4.27 7.43 -24.23
C SER A 152 -5.56 7.71 -24.99
N GLN A 153 -6.50 8.45 -24.39
CA GLN A 153 -7.72 8.91 -25.05
C GLN A 153 -8.05 10.37 -24.76
N ASP A 154 -7.05 11.22 -24.55
CA ASP A 154 -7.24 12.69 -24.61
C ASP A 154 -5.95 13.33 -25.13
N GLN A 155 -5.59 13.05 -26.38
CA GLN A 155 -4.79 13.94 -27.25
C GLN A 155 -5.11 13.66 -28.71
#